data_AF-A0A7X6AAI7-F1
#
_entry.id   AF-A0A7X6AAI7-F1
#
_cell.length_a   1.000
_cell.length_b   1.000
_cell.length_c   1.000
_cell.angle_alpha   90.00
_cell.angle_beta   90.00
_cell.angle_gamma   90.00
#
_symmetry.space_group_name_H-M   'P 1'
#
loop_
_entity.id
_entity.type
_entity.pdbx_description
1 polymer ?
#
loop_
_entity_poly.entity_id
_entity_poly.type
_entity_poly.pdbx_seq_one_letter_code
_entity_poly.pdbx_strand_id
1 'polypeptide(L)' 'ATAVDTLVLMMGVGQLPQIVERLTAAGRAPETPAAAIEWGTLPRQRTVTSDLANIVSDIDEAGIGSP' A
#
# COMPACT_ATOMS: atom_id res chain seq x y z
N ALA A 1 19.70 14.04 -3.84
CA ALA A 1 18.34 14.13 -3.30
C ALA A 1 17.39 13.98 -4.49
N THR A 2 16.92 12.76 -4.73
CA THR A 2 16.00 12.41 -5.83
C THR A 2 14.93 11.46 -5.29
N ALA A 3 14.57 11.63 -4.02
CA ALA A 3 13.50 10.86 -3.40
C ALA A 3 12.18 11.58 -3.67
N VAL A 4 11.21 10.87 -4.22
CA VAL A 4 9.82 11.32 -4.32
C VAL A 4 9.15 11.15 -2.96
N ASP A 5 8.39 12.16 -2.54
CA ASP A 5 7.73 12.15 -1.23
C ASP A 5 6.66 11.07 -1.16
N THR A 6 5.76 11.06 -2.14
CA THR A 6 4.62 10.14 -2.21
C THR A 6 4.69 9.28 -3.47
N LEU A 7 4.53 7.97 -3.28
CA LEU A 7 4.42 7.00 -4.36
C LEU A 7 2.96 6.55 -4.47
N VAL A 8 2.41 6.61 -5.69
CA VAL A 8 1.06 6.11 -5.98
C VAL A 8 1.19 4.93 -6.93
N LEU A 9 0.79 3.76 -6.47
CA LEU A 9 0.93 2.49 -7.20
C LEU A 9 -0.46 2.00 -7.60
N MET A 10 -0.77 2.11 -8.89
CA MET A 10 -2.05 1.67 -9.45
C MET A 10 -2.02 0.16 -9.69
N MET A 11 -3.12 -0.53 -9.37
CA MET A 11 -3.26 -1.99 -9.54
C MET A 11 -2.17 -2.79 -8.78
N GLY A 12 -1.63 -2.22 -7.69
CA GLY A 12 -0.52 -2.80 -6.94
C GLY A 12 -0.91 -3.86 -5.90
N VAL A 13 -2.19 -3.95 -5.52
CA VAL A 13 -2.67 -4.80 -4.40
C VAL A 13 -2.24 -6.26 -4.57
N GLY A 14 -2.41 -6.83 -5.76
CA GLY A 14 -2.03 -8.22 -6.02
C GLY A 14 -0.53 -8.50 -5.93
N GLN A 15 0.34 -7.49 -5.98
CA GLN A 15 1.79 -7.60 -5.84
C GLN A 15 2.33 -6.80 -4.64
N LEU A 16 1.46 -6.38 -3.72
CA LEU A 16 1.82 -5.52 -2.61
C LEU A 16 2.97 -6.08 -1.75
N PRO A 17 3.04 -7.39 -1.45
CA PRO A 17 4.17 -7.93 -0.69
C PRO A 17 5.52 -7.68 -1.37
N GLN A 18 5.61 -7.88 -2.69
CA GLN A 18 6.83 -7.65 -3.46
C GLN A 18 7.18 -6.17 -3.58
N ILE A 19 6.16 -5.31 -3.67
CA ILE A 19 6.33 -3.86 -3.69
C ILE A 19 6.93 -3.39 -2.37
N VAL A 20 6.35 -3.81 -1.23
CA VAL A 20 6.84 -3.48 0.10
C VAL A 20 8.29 -3.92 0.28
N GLU A 21 8.61 -5.16 -0.07
CA GLU A 21 9.97 -5.69 -0.02
C GLU A 21 10.96 -4.82 -0.81
N ARG A 22 10.61 -4.44 -2.04
CA ARG A 22 11.46 -3.60 -2.89
C ARG A 22 11.61 -2.18 -2.33
N LEU A 23 10.56 -1.60 -1.76
CA LEU A 23 10.61 -0.28 -1.15
C LEU A 23 11.50 -0.28 0.09
N THR A 24 11.36 -1.28 0.96
CA THR A 24 12.20 -1.44 2.14
C THR A 24 13.66 -1.69 1.74
N ALA A 25 13.91 -2.56 0.75
CA ALA A 25 15.26 -2.81 0.22
C ALA A 25 15.90 -1.57 -0.44
N ALA A 26 15.08 -0.69 -1.01
CA ALA A 26 15.52 0.59 -1.54
C ALA A 26 15.75 1.67 -0.45
N GLY A 27 15.57 1.33 0.82
CA GLY A 27 15.81 2.21 1.97
C GLY A 27 14.61 3.02 2.43
N ARG A 28 13.38 2.67 2.01
CA ARG A 28 12.17 3.27 2.58
C ARG A 28 11.93 2.73 3.99
N ALA A 29 11.68 3.62 4.94
CA ALA A 29 11.47 3.26 6.33
C ALA A 29 10.21 2.38 6.51
N PRO A 30 10.25 1.29 7.29
CA PRO A 30 9.07 0.45 7.57
C PRO A 30 7.92 1.24 8.21
N GLU A 31 8.21 2.31 8.94
CA GLU A 31 7.25 3.19 9.60
C GLU A 31 6.63 4.22 8.65
N THR A 32 6.99 4.17 7.35
CA THR A 32 6.44 5.08 6.34
C THR A 32 4.93 4.90 6.26
N PRO A 33 4.13 5.97 6.38
CA PRO A 33 2.68 5.88 6.20
C PRO A 33 2.30 5.35 4.81
N ALA A 34 1.40 4.39 4.77
CA ALA A 34 0.89 3.74 3.56
C ALA A 34 -0.65 3.70 3.58
N ALA A 35 -1.25 3.74 2.40
CA ALA A 35 -2.70 3.59 2.24
C ALA A 35 -3.02 2.69 1.05
N ALA A 36 -3.95 1.76 1.25
CA ALA A 36 -4.56 0.97 0.20
C ALA A 36 -6.00 1.44 0.00
N ILE A 37 -6.37 1.72 -1.26
CA ILE A 37 -7.70 2.21 -1.61
C ILE A 37 -8.29 1.31 -2.69
N GLU A 38 -9.37 0.64 -2.37
CA GLU A 38 -10.20 -0.16 -3.28
C GLU A 38 -11.42 0.67 -3.70
N TRP A 39 -11.81 0.59 -4.99
CA TRP A 39 -12.97 1.31 -5.52
C TRP A 39 -12.98 2.81 -5.21
N GLY A 40 -11.83 3.47 -5.32
CA GLY A 40 -11.67 4.90 -5.07
C GLY A 40 -12.74 5.74 -5.77
N THR A 41 -13.35 6.68 -5.05
CA THR A 41 -14.43 7.58 -5.47
C THR A 41 -15.79 6.94 -5.79
N LEU A 42 -15.95 5.62 -5.57
CA LEU A 42 -17.23 4.92 -5.75
C LEU A 42 -17.93 4.70 -4.39
N PRO A 43 -19.27 4.46 -4.38
CA PRO A 43 -20.01 4.22 -3.13
C PRO A 43 -19.52 3.03 -2.30
N ARG A 44 -18.81 2.09 -2.93
CA ARG A 44 -18.21 0.90 -2.30
C ARG A 44 -16.73 1.06 -1.99
N GLN A 45 -16.22 2.29 -1.92
CA GLN A 45 -14.81 2.56 -1.61
C GLN A 45 -14.44 1.95 -0.26
N ARG A 46 -13.28 1.31 -0.21
CA ARG A 46 -12.68 0.80 1.02
C ARG A 46 -11.26 1.32 1.13
N THR A 47 -10.89 1.80 2.30
CA THR A 47 -9.58 2.38 2.55
C THR A 47 -8.98 1.78 3.80
N VAL A 48 -7.75 1.29 3.69
CA VAL A 48 -6.91 0.86 4.81
C VAL A 48 -5.72 1.80 4.86
N THR A 49 -5.46 2.36 6.02
CA THR A 49 -4.29 3.21 6.29
C THR A 49 -3.45 2.53 7.37
N SER A 50 -2.16 2.37 7.10
CA SER A 50 -1.21 1.71 7.99
C SER A 50 0.20 2.26 7.76
N ASP A 51 1.22 1.55 8.22
CA ASP A 51 2.61 1.74 7.85
C ASP A 51 3.06 0.69 6.81
N LEU A 52 4.24 0.89 6.24
CA LEU A 52 4.79 0.01 5.22
C LEU A 52 5.05 -1.41 5.74
N ALA A 53 5.29 -1.58 7.05
CA ALA A 53 5.53 -2.87 7.67
C ALA A 53 4.25 -3.72 7.81
N ASN A 54 3.13 -3.08 8.12
CA ASN A 54 1.86 -3.73 8.46
C ASN A 54 0.82 -3.67 7.33
N ILE A 55 1.00 -2.81 6.32
CA ILE A 55 -0.02 -2.63 5.26
C ILE A 55 -0.42 -3.95 4.58
N VAL A 56 0.49 -4.92 4.45
CA VAL A 56 0.21 -6.23 3.83
C VAL A 56 -0.74 -7.08 4.69
N SER A 57 -0.54 -7.14 6.00
CA SER A 57 -1.47 -7.86 6.89
C SER A 57 -2.80 -7.15 6.98
N ASP A 58 -2.78 -5.82 7.06
CA ASP A 58 -3.99 -5.02 7.28
C ASP A 58 -4.92 -5.06 6.07
N ILE A 59 -4.38 -5.13 4.85
CA ILE A 59 -5.22 -5.34 3.65
C ILE A 59 -5.82 -6.75 3.59
N ASP A 60 -5.11 -7.77 4.08
CA ASP A 60 -5.57 -9.17 4.07
C ASP A 60 -6.68 -9.37 5.11
N GLU A 61 -6.50 -8.81 6.31
CA GLU A 61 -7.53 -8.78 7.36
C GLU A 61 -8.75 -7.97 6.91
N ALA A 62 -8.53 -6.84 6.25
CA ALA A 62 -9.62 -6.10 5.64
C ALA A 62 -10.21 -6.82 4.43
N GLY A 63 -9.60 -7.86 3.86
CA GLY A 63 -10.08 -8.48 2.61
C GLY A 63 -10.18 -7.46 1.46
N ILE A 64 -9.23 -6.54 1.38
CA ILE A 64 -9.05 -5.65 0.21
C ILE A 64 -8.29 -6.43 -0.85
N GLY A 65 -8.89 -6.55 -2.03
CA GLY A 65 -8.35 -7.37 -3.11
C GLY A 65 -8.18 -6.59 -4.41
N SER A 66 -7.74 -7.32 -5.43
CA SER A 66 -7.96 -6.88 -6.80
C SER A 66 -9.46 -6.96 -7.10
N PRO A 67 -10.09 -5.89 -7.59
CA PRO A 67 -11.48 -5.91 -8.03
C PRO A 67 -11.72 -6.85 -9.23
#